data_AF-A0A2M9CDI6-F1
#
_entry.id   AF-A0A2M9CDI6-F1
#
_cell.length_a   1.000
_cell.length_b   1.000
_cell.length_c   1.000
_cell.angle_alpha   90.00
_cell.angle_beta   90.00
_cell.angle_gamma   90.00
#
_symmetry.space_group_name_H-M   'P 1'
#
loop_
_entity.id
_entity.type
_entity.pdbx_description
1 polymer ?
#
loop_
_entity_poly.entity_id
_entity_poly.type
_entity_poly.pdbx_seq_one_letter_code
_entity_poly.pdbx_strand_id
1 'polypeptide(L)'
;MLGTVTRGLVAGAAGTAVIDAVTYLDMALRGRDPSSVPQGTVDALADRAGTSVPGDGATAENRRTALGALAGTATGLGVGVLASVARRAGLRTGPAAGAVLIGGAAMAAADLPVAALGVSDPGTWSRADWAADVVPHLAYGLTTHLTLDALASDEPPAGRARPALLARSAALGLASGARASLGVAAPVLTSPGGGRGRAVAKAGIALGVVGELVGDKQPTTPSRLDPPGPQVRVAAGALGGVALARRAEARPLVPMAVGAAAAAVGTRAGAAWRAWAVGRVPDWQAAVAEDVAALALAAVACVGGRPGSGTTA
;
A
#
# COMPACT_ATOMS: atom_id res chain seq x y z
N MET A 1 11.73 17.36 -12.93
CA MET A 1 10.89 17.19 -11.73
C MET A 1 11.06 15.77 -11.19
N LEU A 2 11.28 15.62 -9.87
CA LEU A 2 11.39 14.30 -9.24
C LEU A 2 10.07 13.54 -9.32
N GLY A 3 10.11 12.24 -9.62
CA GLY A 3 8.91 11.40 -9.63
C GLY A 3 8.31 11.24 -8.24
N THR A 4 7.01 10.90 -8.14
CA THR A 4 6.31 10.69 -6.85
C THR A 4 7.02 9.72 -5.92
N VAL A 5 7.51 8.60 -6.48
CA VAL A 5 8.27 7.61 -5.70
C VAL A 5 9.57 8.23 -5.19
N THR A 6 10.33 8.92 -6.03
CA THR A 6 11.58 9.57 -5.63
C THR A 6 11.37 10.64 -4.56
N ARG A 7 10.34 11.49 -4.69
CA ARG A 7 9.98 12.47 -3.64
C ARG A 7 9.63 11.79 -2.32
N GLY A 8 8.88 10.69 -2.39
CA GLY A 8 8.53 9.91 -1.22
C GLY A 8 9.72 9.22 -0.56
N LEU A 9 10.64 8.67 -1.34
CA LEU A 9 11.89 8.09 -0.84
C LEU A 9 12.74 9.16 -0.14
N VAL A 10 12.90 10.33 -0.75
CA VAL A 10 13.63 11.46 -0.14
C VAL A 10 12.97 11.91 1.15
N ALA A 11 11.64 12.07 1.15
CA ALA A 11 10.90 12.48 2.34
C ALA A 11 10.96 11.44 3.47
N GLY A 12 10.79 10.16 3.13
CA GLY A 12 10.91 9.05 4.09
C GLY A 12 12.32 8.92 4.64
N ALA A 13 13.35 9.11 3.82
CA ALA A 13 14.75 9.12 4.27
C ALA A 13 15.03 10.28 5.24
N ALA A 14 14.54 11.49 4.92
CA ALA A 14 14.65 12.64 5.82
C ALA A 14 13.92 12.41 7.15
N GLY A 15 12.69 11.86 7.11
CA GLY A 15 11.96 11.45 8.30
C GLY A 15 12.73 10.40 9.12
N THR A 16 13.30 9.39 8.47
CA THR A 16 14.07 8.31 9.11
C THR A 16 15.33 8.86 9.81
N ALA A 17 16.03 9.81 9.18
CA ALA A 17 17.17 10.46 9.83
C ALA A 17 16.76 11.23 11.10
N VAL A 18 15.58 11.88 11.09
CA VAL A 18 15.07 12.63 12.24
C VAL A 18 14.56 11.70 13.35
N ILE A 19 13.86 10.61 13.03
CA ILE A 19 13.39 9.67 14.06
C ILE A 19 14.57 9.01 14.78
N ASP A 20 15.62 8.65 14.06
CA ASP A 20 16.86 8.12 14.66
C ASP A 20 17.52 9.17 15.55
N ALA A 21 17.65 10.40 15.07
CA ALA A 21 18.25 11.48 15.85
C ALA A 21 17.49 11.77 17.15
N VAL A 22 16.16 11.81 17.10
CA VAL A 22 15.31 12.02 18.30
C VAL A 22 15.43 10.84 19.25
N THR A 23 15.42 9.61 18.73
CA THR A 23 15.58 8.39 19.54
C THR A 23 16.94 8.35 20.25
N TYR A 24 18.03 8.61 19.53
CA TYR A 24 19.37 8.64 20.13
C TYR A 24 19.59 9.81 21.08
N LEU A 25 18.98 10.96 20.81
CA LEU A 25 19.02 12.10 21.75
C LEU A 25 18.32 11.76 23.07
N ASP A 26 17.15 11.12 23.01
CA ASP A 26 16.43 10.65 24.19
C ASP A 26 17.27 9.64 25.00
N MET A 27 17.92 8.68 24.32
CA MET A 27 18.85 7.75 24.96
C MET A 27 20.03 8.48 25.61
N ALA A 28 20.64 9.46 24.93
CA ALA A 28 21.78 10.20 25.44
C ALA A 28 21.42 11.09 26.65
N LEU A 29 20.23 11.69 26.66
CA LEU A 29 19.78 12.58 27.73
C LEU A 29 19.26 11.82 28.95
N ARG A 30 18.57 10.70 28.76
CA ARG A 30 17.96 9.92 29.86
C ARG A 30 18.80 8.73 30.31
N GLY A 31 19.82 8.34 29.53
CA GLY A 31 20.67 7.18 29.82
C GLY A 31 19.92 5.85 29.77
N ARG A 32 18.80 5.76 29.04
CA ARG A 32 18.01 4.53 28.93
C ARG A 32 18.63 3.56 27.92
N ASP A 33 18.35 2.27 28.12
CA ASP A 33 18.79 1.22 27.21
C ASP A 33 18.16 1.34 25.81
N PRO A 34 18.85 0.85 24.76
CA PRO A 34 18.25 0.68 23.44
C PRO A 34 17.10 -0.33 23.49
N SER A 35 16.10 -0.12 22.64
CA SER A 35 14.99 -1.07 22.53
C SER A 35 15.45 -2.40 21.92
N SER A 36 15.00 -3.50 22.50
CA SER A 36 15.18 -4.86 21.98
C SER A 36 14.01 -5.34 21.09
N VAL A 37 12.96 -4.52 20.95
CA VAL A 37 11.75 -4.84 20.18
C VAL A 37 12.06 -5.18 18.71
N PRO A 38 12.93 -4.45 17.98
CA PRO A 38 13.27 -4.82 16.61
C PRO A 38 13.91 -6.20 16.50
N GLN A 39 14.84 -6.53 17.41
CA GLN A 39 15.49 -7.85 17.44
C GLN A 39 14.46 -8.96 17.75
N GLY A 40 13.59 -8.74 18.75
CA GLY A 40 12.51 -9.69 19.07
C GLY A 40 11.52 -9.89 17.92
N THR A 41 11.27 -8.85 17.13
CA THR A 41 10.43 -8.94 15.92
C THR A 41 11.10 -9.77 14.82
N VAL A 42 12.41 -9.62 14.63
CA VAL A 42 13.18 -10.44 13.70
C VAL A 42 13.14 -11.92 14.12
N ASP A 43 13.32 -12.20 15.41
CA ASP A 43 13.24 -13.56 15.93
C ASP A 43 11.83 -14.16 15.75
N ALA A 44 10.79 -13.43 16.12
CA ALA A 44 9.40 -13.89 15.96
C ALA A 44 9.02 -14.17 14.48
N LEU A 45 9.54 -13.37 13.55
CA LEU A 45 9.37 -13.60 12.12
C LEU A 45 10.15 -14.83 11.63
N ALA A 46 11.37 -15.03 12.12
CA ALA A 46 12.18 -16.21 11.79
C ALA A 46 11.49 -17.49 12.28
N ASP A 47 11.03 -17.51 13.53
CA ASP A 47 10.33 -18.65 14.14
C ASP A 47 9.06 -18.99 13.35
N ARG A 48 8.30 -17.98 12.94
CA ARG A 48 7.08 -18.17 12.14
C ARG A 48 7.36 -18.67 10.72
N ALA A 49 8.55 -18.41 10.19
CA ALA A 49 9.03 -18.95 8.93
C ALA A 49 9.70 -20.34 9.10
N GLY A 50 9.74 -20.91 10.31
CA GLY A 50 10.39 -22.18 10.60
C GLY A 50 11.90 -22.14 10.44
N THR A 51 12.51 -20.96 10.60
CA THR A 51 13.96 -20.73 10.48
C THR A 51 14.48 -20.00 11.71
N SER A 52 15.79 -19.80 11.79
CA SER A 52 16.43 -18.98 12.81
C SER A 52 17.40 -17.98 12.18
N VAL A 53 17.69 -16.90 12.88
CA VAL A 53 18.76 -15.97 12.46
C VAL A 53 20.09 -16.73 12.55
N PRO A 54 20.81 -16.95 11.43
CA PRO A 54 21.97 -17.83 11.47
C PRO A 54 23.13 -17.18 12.22
N GLY A 55 24.00 -18.00 12.84
CA GLY A 55 25.15 -17.56 13.63
C GLY A 55 25.00 -17.89 15.12
N ASP A 56 26.06 -17.73 15.90
CA ASP A 56 26.11 -17.95 17.34
C ASP A 56 26.55 -16.69 18.11
N GLY A 57 26.19 -16.63 19.39
CA GLY A 57 26.56 -15.53 20.30
C GLY A 57 26.40 -14.13 19.69
N ALA A 58 27.49 -13.37 19.69
CA ALA A 58 27.56 -12.01 19.15
C ALA A 58 27.23 -11.92 17.65
N THR A 59 27.50 -12.98 16.87
CA THR A 59 27.20 -12.99 15.43
C THR A 59 25.70 -12.94 15.17
N ALA A 60 24.93 -13.76 15.90
CA ALA A 60 23.47 -13.75 15.80
C ALA A 60 22.88 -12.42 16.27
N GLU A 61 23.40 -11.87 17.37
CA GLU A 61 22.96 -10.58 17.92
C GLU A 61 23.21 -9.41 16.96
N ASN A 62 24.40 -9.34 16.36
CA ASN A 62 24.72 -8.34 15.35
C ASN A 62 23.78 -8.44 14.13
N ARG A 63 23.44 -9.66 13.70
CA ARG A 63 22.50 -9.88 12.58
C ARG A 63 21.09 -9.45 12.93
N ARG A 64 20.58 -9.76 14.12
CA ARG A 64 19.26 -9.28 14.59
C ARG A 64 19.20 -7.76 14.60
N THR A 65 20.21 -7.12 15.17
CA THR A 65 20.31 -5.65 15.21
C THR A 65 20.32 -5.05 13.80
N ALA A 66 21.12 -5.60 12.89
CA ALA A 66 21.17 -5.14 11.50
C ALA A 66 19.83 -5.36 10.76
N LEU A 67 19.19 -6.52 10.92
CA LEU A 67 17.90 -6.81 10.31
C LEU A 67 16.78 -5.90 10.84
N GLY A 68 16.77 -5.63 12.14
CA GLY A 68 15.85 -4.68 12.77
C GLY A 68 16.02 -3.27 12.20
N ALA A 69 17.26 -2.78 12.10
CA ALA A 69 17.56 -1.47 11.52
C ALA A 69 17.15 -1.36 10.04
N LEU A 70 17.38 -2.42 9.25
CA LEU A 70 16.94 -2.48 7.85
C LEU A 70 15.41 -2.48 7.72
N ALA A 71 14.70 -3.20 8.58
CA ALA A 71 13.24 -3.21 8.61
C ALA A 71 12.67 -1.82 8.97
N GLY A 72 13.27 -1.14 9.95
CA GLY A 72 12.92 0.24 10.31
C GLY A 72 13.13 1.21 9.14
N THR A 73 14.28 1.13 8.47
CA THR A 73 14.59 1.95 7.29
C THR A 73 13.60 1.68 6.16
N ALA A 74 13.30 0.41 5.86
CA ALA A 74 12.32 0.03 4.84
C ALA A 74 10.92 0.58 5.15
N THR A 75 10.53 0.55 6.43
CA THR A 75 9.25 1.11 6.91
C THR A 75 9.21 2.62 6.70
N GLY A 76 10.24 3.36 7.12
CA GLY A 76 10.32 4.80 6.91
C GLY A 76 10.28 5.19 5.43
N LEU A 77 11.08 4.54 4.58
CA LEU A 77 11.02 4.78 3.13
C LEU A 77 9.63 4.47 2.54
N GLY A 78 9.04 3.35 2.95
CA GLY A 78 7.70 2.95 2.53
C GLY A 78 6.62 3.97 2.90
N VAL A 79 6.62 4.43 4.16
CA VAL A 79 5.67 5.44 4.64
C VAL A 79 5.88 6.77 3.93
N GLY A 80 7.11 7.20 3.67
CA GLY A 80 7.40 8.40 2.87
C GLY A 80 6.84 8.32 1.45
N VAL A 81 6.97 7.15 0.80
CA VAL A 81 6.35 6.88 -0.51
C VAL A 81 4.83 6.93 -0.43
N LEU A 82 4.23 6.32 0.59
CA LEU A 82 2.78 6.37 0.81
C LEU A 82 2.29 7.81 1.02
N ALA A 83 2.99 8.59 1.84
CA ALA A 83 2.68 10.00 2.07
C ALA A 83 2.77 10.82 0.79
N SER A 84 3.81 10.60 -0.04
CA SER A 84 3.94 11.27 -1.34
C SER A 84 2.82 10.87 -2.31
N VAL A 85 2.45 9.60 -2.32
CA VAL A 85 1.33 9.09 -3.12
C VAL A 85 0.02 9.71 -2.66
N ALA A 86 -0.23 9.81 -1.35
CA ALA A 86 -1.42 10.42 -0.76
C ALA A 86 -1.50 11.93 -1.04
N ARG A 87 -0.38 12.64 -0.95
CA ARG A 87 -0.28 14.07 -1.29
C ARG A 87 -0.53 14.31 -2.77
N ARG A 88 0.10 13.52 -3.64
CA ARG A 88 -0.25 13.49 -5.07
C ARG A 88 -1.69 13.05 -5.28
N ALA A 89 -2.25 12.29 -4.35
CA ALA A 89 -3.65 11.93 -4.33
C ALA A 89 -4.60 13.09 -3.90
N GLY A 90 -4.06 14.29 -3.68
CA GLY A 90 -4.83 15.47 -3.30
C GLY A 90 -5.09 15.58 -1.79
N LEU A 91 -4.56 14.66 -0.97
CA LEU A 91 -4.55 14.83 0.48
C LEU A 91 -3.53 15.92 0.84
N ARG A 92 -4.01 17.16 0.88
CA ARG A 92 -3.23 18.32 1.34
C ARG A 92 -3.68 18.66 2.74
N THR A 93 -2.73 18.69 3.66
CA THR A 93 -2.96 18.98 5.07
C THR A 93 -2.06 20.15 5.47
N GLY A 94 -2.39 20.82 6.57
CA GLY A 94 -1.39 21.67 7.25
C GLY A 94 -0.31 20.81 7.94
N PRO A 95 0.79 21.42 8.39
CA PRO A 95 1.93 20.72 8.95
C PRO A 95 1.61 19.89 10.19
N ALA A 96 0.77 20.41 11.10
CA ALA A 96 0.37 19.68 12.31
C ALA A 96 -0.44 18.41 11.96
N ALA A 97 -1.45 18.53 11.09
CA ALA A 97 -2.25 17.39 10.66
C ALA A 97 -1.43 16.39 9.83
N GLY A 98 -0.50 16.88 9.00
CA GLY A 98 0.44 16.04 8.26
C GLY A 98 1.35 15.25 9.17
N ALA A 99 1.89 15.88 10.21
CA ALA A 99 2.72 15.23 11.22
C ALA A 99 2.00 14.09 11.93
N VAL A 100 0.77 14.33 12.38
CA VAL A 100 -0.04 13.31 13.06
C VAL A 100 -0.41 12.16 12.12
N LEU A 101 -0.86 12.45 10.90
CA LEU A 101 -1.29 11.40 9.97
C LEU A 101 -0.12 10.53 9.48
N ILE A 102 1.00 11.16 9.09
CA ILE A 102 2.17 10.43 8.59
C ILE A 102 2.89 9.74 9.74
N GLY A 103 3.06 10.42 10.88
CA GLY A 103 3.67 9.87 12.08
C GLY A 103 2.88 8.71 12.64
N GLY A 104 1.56 8.86 12.78
CA GLY A 104 0.67 7.79 13.22
C GLY A 104 0.65 6.60 12.24
N ALA A 105 0.78 6.83 10.93
CA ALA A 105 0.92 5.75 9.96
C ALA A 105 2.26 5.00 10.10
N ALA A 106 3.36 5.72 10.37
CA ALA A 106 4.65 5.10 10.65
C ALA A 106 4.62 4.28 11.96
N MET A 107 4.05 4.86 13.01
CA MET A 107 3.86 4.22 14.32
C MET A 107 3.03 2.95 14.18
N ALA A 108 1.87 3.02 13.52
CA ALA A 108 1.05 1.83 13.25
C ALA A 108 1.78 0.78 12.40
N ALA A 109 2.60 1.19 11.43
CA ALA A 109 3.38 0.27 10.61
C ALA A 109 4.49 -0.45 11.40
N ALA A 110 5.03 0.18 12.43
CA ALA A 110 6.01 -0.41 13.33
C ALA A 110 5.35 -1.28 14.41
N ASP A 111 4.28 -0.79 15.04
CA ASP A 111 3.73 -1.40 16.27
C ASP A 111 2.71 -2.50 16.01
N LEU A 112 1.92 -2.42 14.93
CA LEU A 112 0.91 -3.45 14.65
C LEU A 112 1.54 -4.83 14.41
N PRO A 113 2.64 -4.96 13.63
CA PRO A 113 3.35 -6.23 13.52
C PRO A 113 3.92 -6.72 14.85
N VAL A 114 4.52 -5.82 15.64
CA VAL A 114 5.09 -6.13 16.97
C VAL A 114 4.02 -6.71 17.90
N ALA A 115 2.86 -6.06 17.97
CA ALA A 115 1.73 -6.50 18.78
C ALA A 115 1.14 -7.82 18.26
N ALA A 116 0.97 -7.96 16.95
CA ALA A 116 0.44 -9.18 16.34
C ALA A 116 1.36 -10.41 16.53
N LEU A 117 2.67 -10.17 16.62
CA LEU A 117 3.67 -11.21 16.91
C LEU A 117 3.85 -11.47 18.41
N GLY A 118 3.19 -10.71 19.28
CA GLY A 118 3.30 -10.85 20.73
C GLY A 118 4.65 -10.41 21.30
N VAL A 119 5.40 -9.58 20.56
CA VAL A 119 6.73 -9.10 20.97
C VAL A 119 6.62 -7.97 22.00
N SER A 120 5.60 -7.11 21.88
CA SER A 120 5.27 -6.06 22.85
C SER A 120 3.78 -5.76 22.79
N ASP A 121 3.19 -5.33 23.90
CA ASP A 121 1.78 -4.96 24.00
C ASP A 121 1.60 -3.48 24.37
N PRO A 122 1.18 -2.62 23.42
CA PRO A 122 0.91 -1.20 23.66
C PRO A 122 -0.12 -0.92 24.78
N GLY A 123 -0.99 -1.90 25.08
CA GLY A 123 -1.96 -1.81 26.18
C GLY A 123 -1.31 -1.80 27.57
N THR A 124 -0.06 -2.26 27.68
CA THR A 124 0.69 -2.37 28.94
C THR A 124 1.76 -1.30 29.12
N TRP A 125 1.99 -0.47 28.10
CA TRP A 125 3.05 0.52 28.08
C TRP A 125 2.86 1.59 29.14
N SER A 126 3.96 1.98 29.78
CA SER A 126 3.96 3.13 30.68
C SER A 126 3.80 4.43 29.87
N ARG A 127 3.50 5.53 30.57
CA ARG A 127 3.47 6.86 29.92
C ARG A 127 4.81 7.24 29.32
N ALA A 128 5.91 6.78 29.91
CA ALA A 128 7.25 7.04 29.41
C ALA A 128 7.51 6.28 28.10
N ASP A 129 7.07 5.04 28.02
CA ASP A 129 7.17 4.21 26.80
C ASP A 129 6.35 4.81 25.66
N TRP A 130 5.10 5.19 25.95
CA TRP A 130 4.25 5.92 25.00
C TRP A 130 4.91 7.21 24.51
N ALA A 131 5.53 7.99 25.39
CA ALA A 131 6.22 9.22 24.99
C ALA A 131 7.47 8.94 24.15
N ALA A 132 8.25 7.92 24.52
CA ALA A 132 9.44 7.51 23.80
C ALA A 132 9.10 6.96 22.40
N ASP A 133 7.87 6.51 22.18
CA ASP A 133 7.40 6.04 20.88
C ASP A 133 6.72 7.16 20.06
N VAL A 134 5.76 7.90 20.63
CA VAL A 134 4.97 8.90 19.91
C VAL A 134 5.83 10.09 19.46
N VAL A 135 6.76 10.57 20.31
CA VAL A 135 7.51 11.80 20.01
C VAL A 135 8.42 11.63 18.78
N PRO A 136 9.25 10.58 18.66
CA PRO A 136 10.01 10.32 17.44
C PRO A 136 9.11 10.17 16.21
N HIS A 137 7.97 9.47 16.31
CA HIS A 137 7.05 9.28 15.19
C HIS A 137 6.38 10.58 14.71
N LEU A 138 6.04 11.49 15.63
CA LEU A 138 5.53 12.82 15.25
C LEU A 138 6.63 13.66 14.57
N ALA A 139 7.87 13.58 15.05
CA ALA A 139 9.01 14.26 14.41
C ALA A 139 9.30 13.71 13.01
N TYR A 140 9.21 12.39 12.84
CA TYR A 140 9.24 11.72 11.53
C TYR A 140 8.15 12.26 10.61
N GLY A 141 6.90 12.29 11.08
CA GLY A 141 5.75 12.72 10.30
C GLY A 141 5.85 14.17 9.85
N LEU A 142 6.27 15.07 10.76
CA LEU A 142 6.45 16.48 10.46
C LEU A 142 7.54 16.69 9.41
N THR A 143 8.70 16.06 9.58
CA THR A 143 9.83 16.16 8.64
C THR A 143 9.45 15.63 7.26
N THR A 144 8.78 14.48 7.21
CA THR A 144 8.28 13.90 5.95
C THR A 144 7.31 14.85 5.26
N HIS A 145 6.37 15.45 6.00
CA HIS A 145 5.40 16.40 5.47
C HIS A 145 6.09 17.64 4.86
N LEU A 146 6.96 18.30 5.63
CA LEU A 146 7.67 19.51 5.19
C LEU A 146 8.56 19.24 3.98
N THR A 147 9.22 18.07 3.93
CA THR A 147 10.02 17.66 2.77
C THR A 147 9.15 17.50 1.53
N LEU A 148 7.98 16.87 1.65
CA LEU A 148 7.06 16.72 0.52
C LEU A 148 6.49 18.04 0.03
N ASP A 149 6.24 18.99 0.93
CA ASP A 149 5.80 20.33 0.57
C ASP A 149 6.90 21.10 -0.18
N ALA A 150 8.13 21.09 0.33
CA ALA A 150 9.26 21.73 -0.31
C ALA A 150 9.52 21.18 -1.74
N LEU A 151 9.38 19.87 -1.94
CA LEU A 151 9.60 19.21 -3.23
C LEU A 151 8.46 19.38 -4.25
N ALA A 152 7.34 19.98 -3.86
CA ALA A 152 6.12 20.05 -4.68
C ALA A 152 5.68 21.46 -5.09
N SER A 153 6.44 22.49 -4.70
CA SER A 153 6.21 23.89 -5.07
C SER A 153 6.19 24.16 -6.58
N ASP A 154 6.53 23.18 -7.41
CA ASP A 154 6.63 23.31 -8.88
C ASP A 154 5.44 22.72 -9.69
N GLU A 155 4.40 22.13 -9.09
CA GLU A 155 3.34 21.42 -9.85
C GLU A 155 2.01 22.21 -10.01
N PRO A 156 1.47 22.34 -11.24
CA PRO A 156 0.17 22.98 -11.49
C PRO A 156 -1.01 22.16 -10.90
N PRO A 157 -2.10 22.81 -10.46
CA PRO A 157 -3.21 22.14 -9.78
C PRO A 157 -4.04 21.23 -10.70
N ALA A 158 -4.30 20.00 -10.25
CA ALA A 158 -5.16 19.04 -10.96
C ALA A 158 -6.64 19.46 -11.01
N GLY A 159 -7.31 19.12 -12.12
CA GLY A 159 -8.73 19.42 -12.38
C GLY A 159 -9.72 18.57 -11.57
N ARG A 160 -11.02 18.87 -11.58
CA ARG A 160 -12.04 18.04 -10.91
C ARG A 160 -12.30 16.74 -11.67
N ALA A 161 -12.63 15.66 -10.94
CA ALA A 161 -12.98 14.38 -11.54
C ALA A 161 -14.32 14.47 -12.31
N ARG A 162 -14.31 14.09 -13.59
CA ARG A 162 -15.52 14.01 -14.43
C ARG A 162 -16.31 12.72 -14.14
N PRO A 163 -17.64 12.68 -14.34
CA PRO A 163 -18.46 11.49 -14.10
C PRO A 163 -17.94 10.21 -14.77
N ALA A 164 -17.44 10.32 -16.01
CA ALA A 164 -16.84 9.20 -16.73
C ALA A 164 -15.62 8.59 -16.01
N LEU A 165 -14.81 9.42 -15.34
CA LEU A 165 -13.70 8.93 -14.51
C LEU A 165 -14.20 8.19 -13.27
N LEU A 166 -15.29 8.66 -12.66
CA LEU A 166 -15.90 7.99 -11.50
C LEU A 166 -16.47 6.63 -11.89
N ALA A 167 -17.18 6.54 -13.01
CA ALA A 167 -17.69 5.27 -13.54
C ALA A 167 -16.56 4.26 -13.83
N ARG A 168 -15.46 4.72 -14.43
CA ARG A 168 -14.27 3.89 -14.66
C ARG A 168 -13.59 3.46 -13.36
N SER A 169 -13.54 4.33 -12.37
CA SER A 169 -12.98 4.02 -11.04
C SER A 169 -13.85 3.00 -10.30
N ALA A 170 -15.18 3.10 -10.42
CA ALA A 170 -16.11 2.11 -9.87
C ALA A 170 -15.96 0.76 -10.57
N ALA A 171 -15.90 0.73 -11.90
CA ALA A 171 -15.69 -0.51 -12.66
C ALA A 171 -14.37 -1.20 -12.30
N LEU A 172 -13.28 -0.44 -12.18
CA LEU A 172 -11.99 -0.98 -11.74
C LEU A 172 -12.02 -1.43 -10.27
N GLY A 173 -12.75 -0.71 -9.40
CA GLY A 173 -12.98 -1.12 -8.03
C GLY A 173 -13.74 -2.45 -7.95
N LEU A 174 -14.84 -2.61 -8.67
CA LEU A 174 -15.58 -3.88 -8.76
C LEU A 174 -14.68 -5.04 -9.23
N ALA A 175 -13.86 -4.79 -10.25
CA ALA A 175 -12.87 -5.76 -10.73
C ALA A 175 -11.84 -6.12 -9.64
N SER A 176 -11.35 -5.13 -8.89
CA SER A 176 -10.46 -5.32 -7.74
C SER A 176 -11.11 -6.14 -6.62
N GLY A 177 -12.42 -5.93 -6.39
CA GLY A 177 -13.21 -6.72 -5.45
C GLY A 177 -13.30 -8.19 -5.85
N ALA A 178 -13.42 -8.49 -7.14
CA ALA A 178 -13.37 -9.85 -7.66
C ALA A 178 -11.94 -10.43 -7.66
N ARG A 179 -10.92 -9.64 -8.03
CA ARG A 179 -9.49 -10.02 -8.01
C ARG A 179 -8.59 -8.85 -7.63
N ALA A 180 -7.85 -8.97 -6.53
CA ALA A 180 -7.13 -7.86 -5.92
C ALA A 180 -6.05 -7.28 -6.84
N SER A 181 -5.31 -8.12 -7.59
CA SER A 181 -4.27 -7.62 -8.50
C SER A 181 -4.81 -6.69 -9.58
N LEU A 182 -6.07 -6.82 -10.02
CA LEU A 182 -6.61 -6.03 -11.13
C LEU A 182 -6.66 -4.53 -10.81
N GLY A 183 -6.89 -4.16 -9.55
CA GLY A 183 -6.90 -2.75 -9.12
C GLY A 183 -5.58 -2.02 -9.41
N VAL A 184 -4.44 -2.73 -9.34
CA VAL A 184 -3.10 -2.17 -9.56
C VAL A 184 -2.54 -2.55 -10.94
N ALA A 185 -2.68 -3.81 -11.34
CA ALA A 185 -2.08 -4.35 -12.56
C ALA A 185 -2.72 -3.76 -13.83
N ALA A 186 -4.04 -3.61 -13.89
CA ALA A 186 -4.71 -3.17 -15.11
C ALA A 186 -4.28 -1.75 -15.54
N PRO A 187 -4.22 -0.74 -14.64
CA PRO A 187 -3.64 0.56 -14.98
C PRO A 187 -2.14 0.52 -15.33
N VAL A 188 -1.37 -0.47 -14.89
CA VAL A 188 0.05 -0.55 -15.31
C VAL A 188 0.15 -1.16 -16.71
N LEU A 189 -0.55 -2.28 -16.95
CA LEU A 189 -0.51 -3.02 -18.20
C LEU A 189 -1.01 -2.20 -19.39
N THR A 190 -2.08 -1.43 -19.21
CA THR A 190 -2.63 -0.60 -20.31
C THR A 190 -1.96 0.78 -20.45
N SER A 191 -0.95 1.10 -19.64
CA SER A 191 -0.30 2.42 -19.73
C SER A 191 0.50 2.55 -21.03
N PRO A 192 0.40 3.69 -21.73
CA PRO A 192 1.16 3.94 -22.95
C PRO A 192 2.67 4.03 -22.67
N GLY A 193 3.46 3.57 -23.64
CA GLY A 193 4.93 3.61 -23.64
C GLY A 193 5.58 2.27 -24.01
N GLY A 194 6.66 2.36 -24.81
CA GLY A 194 7.43 1.22 -25.32
C GLY A 194 8.84 1.14 -24.74
N GLY A 195 9.50 0.00 -24.95
CA GLY A 195 10.87 -0.28 -24.50
C GLY A 195 11.00 -1.68 -23.86
N ARG A 196 12.12 -2.36 -24.11
CA ARG A 196 12.34 -3.76 -23.64
C ARG A 196 12.14 -3.92 -22.13
N GLY A 197 12.75 -3.05 -21.31
CA GLY A 197 12.61 -3.15 -19.85
C GLY A 197 11.17 -3.00 -19.35
N ARG A 198 10.38 -2.13 -19.99
CA ARG A 198 8.97 -1.94 -19.65
C ARG A 198 8.09 -3.10 -20.14
N ALA A 199 8.42 -3.69 -21.28
CA ALA A 199 7.76 -4.91 -21.76
C ALA A 199 8.00 -6.09 -20.80
N VAL A 200 9.23 -6.28 -20.33
CA VAL A 200 9.58 -7.30 -19.33
C VAL A 200 8.83 -7.06 -18.02
N ALA A 201 8.81 -5.82 -17.51
CA ALA A 201 8.06 -5.50 -16.29
C ALA A 201 6.55 -5.76 -16.43
N LYS A 202 5.95 -5.39 -17.57
CA LYS A 202 4.53 -5.70 -17.86
C LYS A 202 4.28 -7.21 -17.95
N ALA A 203 5.19 -7.97 -18.56
CA ALA A 203 5.09 -9.42 -18.62
C ALA A 203 5.15 -10.03 -17.21
N GLY A 204 6.06 -9.57 -16.34
CA GLY A 204 6.13 -10.00 -14.94
C GLY A 204 4.84 -9.71 -14.16
N ILE A 205 4.25 -8.52 -14.34
CA ILE A 205 2.97 -8.16 -13.72
C ILE A 205 1.83 -9.05 -14.24
N ALA A 206 1.78 -9.30 -15.56
CA ALA A 206 0.78 -10.19 -16.14
C ALA A 206 0.92 -11.62 -15.61
N LEU A 207 2.15 -12.12 -15.48
CA LEU A 207 2.43 -13.42 -14.86
C LEU A 207 1.98 -13.45 -13.40
N GLY A 208 2.14 -12.36 -12.64
CA GLY A 208 1.62 -12.24 -11.27
C GLY A 208 0.09 -12.36 -11.21
N VAL A 209 -0.63 -11.72 -12.14
CA VAL A 209 -2.10 -11.85 -12.26
C VAL A 209 -2.50 -13.29 -12.57
N VAL A 210 -1.76 -13.97 -13.47
CA VAL A 210 -1.96 -15.40 -13.77
C VAL A 210 -1.68 -16.26 -12.54
N GLY A 211 -0.64 -15.92 -11.76
CA GLY A 211 -0.32 -16.59 -10.51
C GLY A 211 -1.45 -16.51 -9.49
N GLU A 212 -2.05 -15.32 -9.28
CA GLU A 212 -3.22 -15.15 -8.41
C GLU A 212 -4.43 -15.94 -8.93
N LEU A 213 -4.67 -15.94 -10.25
CA LEU A 213 -5.72 -16.74 -10.92
C LEU A 213 -5.62 -18.24 -10.61
N VAL A 214 -4.40 -18.79 -10.68
CA VAL A 214 -4.14 -20.21 -10.43
C VAL A 214 -4.19 -20.51 -8.94
N GLY A 215 -3.60 -19.64 -8.11
CA GLY A 215 -3.63 -19.75 -6.65
C GLY A 215 -5.06 -19.76 -6.10
N ASP A 216 -5.94 -18.91 -6.61
CA ASP A 216 -7.34 -18.82 -6.17
C ASP A 216 -8.18 -20.10 -6.38
N LYS A 217 -7.71 -21.04 -7.20
CA LYS A 217 -8.40 -22.33 -7.42
C LYS A 217 -7.93 -23.44 -6.48
N GLN A 218 -6.91 -23.18 -5.66
CA GLN A 218 -6.37 -24.18 -4.74
C GLN A 218 -7.31 -24.41 -3.53
N PRO A 219 -7.41 -25.65 -3.02
CA PRO A 219 -8.29 -25.97 -1.89
C PRO A 219 -7.96 -25.22 -0.59
N THR A 220 -6.71 -24.76 -0.46
CA THR A 220 -6.18 -24.09 0.73
C THR A 220 -6.34 -22.57 0.69
N THR A 221 -6.93 -22.02 -0.37
CA THR A 221 -7.06 -20.57 -0.51
C THR A 221 -8.07 -20.02 0.50
N PRO A 222 -7.67 -19.08 1.38
CA PRO A 222 -8.56 -18.49 2.37
C PRO A 222 -9.76 -17.80 1.73
N SER A 223 -10.85 -17.64 2.48
CA SER A 223 -11.99 -16.90 1.97
C SER A 223 -11.59 -15.46 1.67
N ARG A 224 -12.08 -14.93 0.54
CA ARG A 224 -11.92 -13.51 0.19
C ARG A 224 -12.53 -12.55 1.23
N LEU A 225 -13.37 -13.05 2.12
CA LEU A 225 -14.01 -12.32 3.21
C LEU A 225 -13.20 -12.36 4.50
N ASP A 226 -12.28 -13.31 4.62
CA ASP A 226 -11.41 -13.43 5.79
C ASP A 226 -10.30 -12.38 5.70
N PRO A 227 -9.99 -11.69 6.81
CA PRO A 227 -8.82 -10.81 6.86
C PRO A 227 -7.53 -11.55 6.47
N PRO A 228 -6.65 -10.96 5.63
CA PRO A 228 -6.65 -9.56 5.15
C PRO A 228 -7.34 -9.34 3.79
N GLY A 229 -8.10 -10.31 3.26
CA GLY A 229 -8.64 -10.31 1.90
C GLY A 229 -9.45 -9.06 1.51
N PRO A 230 -10.48 -8.66 2.28
CA PRO A 230 -11.26 -7.45 1.99
C PRO A 230 -10.40 -6.18 2.01
N GLN A 231 -9.47 -6.07 2.96
CA GLN A 231 -8.60 -4.92 3.13
C GLN A 231 -7.70 -4.71 1.91
N VAL A 232 -7.06 -5.79 1.44
CA VAL A 232 -6.18 -5.76 0.27
C VAL A 232 -6.97 -5.36 -0.98
N ARG A 233 -8.18 -5.87 -1.17
CA ARG A 233 -9.03 -5.57 -2.34
C ARG A 233 -9.50 -4.11 -2.35
N VAL A 234 -9.90 -3.59 -1.19
CA VAL A 234 -10.27 -2.17 -1.02
C VAL A 234 -9.08 -1.26 -1.27
N ALA A 235 -7.91 -1.59 -0.73
CA ALA A 235 -6.68 -0.83 -0.97
C ALA A 235 -6.31 -0.84 -2.46
N ALA A 236 -6.35 -2.00 -3.12
CA ALA A 236 -6.08 -2.13 -4.54
C ALA A 236 -7.10 -1.34 -5.40
N GLY A 237 -8.38 -1.34 -5.04
CA GLY A 237 -9.41 -0.54 -5.71
C GLY A 237 -9.18 0.97 -5.56
N ALA A 238 -8.77 1.41 -4.36
CA ALA A 238 -8.38 2.79 -4.09
C ALA A 238 -7.18 3.21 -4.97
N LEU A 239 -6.14 2.38 -5.01
CA LEU A 239 -4.94 2.60 -5.84
C LEU A 239 -5.28 2.66 -7.33
N GLY A 240 -6.19 1.81 -7.80
CA GLY A 240 -6.70 1.85 -9.17
C GLY A 240 -7.41 3.15 -9.52
N GLY A 241 -8.28 3.63 -8.63
CA GLY A 241 -8.94 4.94 -8.77
C GLY A 241 -7.94 6.10 -8.85
N VAL A 242 -6.89 6.08 -8.01
CA VAL A 242 -5.79 7.06 -8.07
C VAL A 242 -5.06 6.99 -9.40
N ALA A 243 -4.76 5.78 -9.90
CA ALA A 243 -4.06 5.59 -11.18
C ALA A 243 -4.86 6.14 -12.36
N LEU A 244 -6.18 5.90 -12.41
CA LEU A 244 -7.07 6.43 -13.45
C LEU A 244 -7.18 7.96 -13.38
N ALA A 245 -7.29 8.51 -12.19
CA ALA A 245 -7.37 9.96 -11.99
C ALA A 245 -6.09 10.69 -12.41
N ARG A 246 -4.92 10.08 -12.16
CA ARG A 246 -3.63 10.57 -12.67
C ARG A 246 -3.58 10.61 -14.20
N ARG A 247 -4.11 9.59 -14.88
CA ARG A 247 -4.19 9.56 -16.35
C ARG A 247 -5.13 10.63 -16.92
N ALA A 248 -6.11 11.06 -16.13
CA ALA A 248 -7.09 12.08 -16.49
C ALA A 248 -6.75 13.47 -15.93
N GLU A 249 -5.56 13.65 -15.35
CA GLU A 249 -5.11 14.90 -14.71
C GLU A 249 -6.12 15.48 -13.71
N ALA A 250 -6.82 14.59 -13.00
CA ALA A 250 -7.89 14.93 -12.07
C ALA A 250 -7.48 14.69 -10.60
N ARG A 251 -8.10 15.46 -9.70
CA ARG A 251 -8.03 15.29 -8.24
C ARG A 251 -8.50 13.87 -7.90
N PRO A 252 -7.67 13.06 -7.27
CA PRO A 252 -7.94 11.63 -7.21
C PRO A 252 -8.65 11.18 -5.93
N LEU A 253 -8.90 12.05 -4.95
CA LEU A 253 -9.65 11.73 -3.73
C LEU A 253 -11.01 11.06 -4.04
N VAL A 254 -11.81 11.65 -4.92
CA VAL A 254 -13.14 11.11 -5.27
C VAL A 254 -13.03 9.80 -6.07
N PRO A 255 -12.23 9.71 -7.15
CA PRO A 255 -11.92 8.44 -7.83
C PRO A 255 -11.41 7.33 -6.91
N MET A 256 -10.52 7.66 -5.96
CA MET A 256 -9.98 6.74 -4.95
C MET A 256 -11.09 6.20 -4.06
N ALA A 257 -11.91 7.08 -3.48
CA ALA A 257 -13.03 6.69 -2.62
C ALA A 257 -14.05 5.83 -3.37
N VAL A 258 -14.37 6.20 -4.61
CA VAL A 258 -15.27 5.42 -5.48
C VAL A 258 -14.69 4.04 -5.79
N GLY A 259 -13.40 3.95 -6.13
CA GLY A 259 -12.73 2.67 -6.38
C GLY A 259 -12.68 1.77 -5.14
N ALA A 260 -12.40 2.35 -3.96
CA ALA A 260 -12.40 1.66 -2.67
C ALA A 260 -13.79 1.10 -2.32
N ALA A 261 -14.82 1.95 -2.40
CA ALA A 261 -16.21 1.56 -2.11
C ALA A 261 -16.70 0.48 -3.08
N ALA A 262 -16.43 0.64 -4.37
CA ALA A 262 -16.78 -0.34 -5.38
C ALA A 262 -16.05 -1.68 -5.19
N ALA A 263 -14.80 -1.68 -4.70
CA ALA A 263 -14.09 -2.91 -4.35
C ALA A 263 -14.70 -3.64 -3.15
N ALA A 264 -15.16 -2.91 -2.14
CA ALA A 264 -15.90 -3.50 -1.02
C ALA A 264 -17.22 -4.15 -1.48
N VAL A 265 -17.91 -3.52 -2.44
CA VAL A 265 -19.12 -4.07 -3.08
C VAL A 265 -18.77 -5.31 -3.91
N GLY A 266 -17.76 -5.23 -4.77
CA GLY A 266 -17.33 -6.34 -5.64
C GLY A 266 -16.88 -7.56 -4.85
N THR A 267 -16.23 -7.36 -3.71
CA THR A 267 -15.80 -8.45 -2.81
C THR A 267 -17.02 -9.24 -2.29
N ARG A 268 -18.07 -8.55 -1.84
CA ARG A 268 -19.31 -9.19 -1.36
C ARG A 268 -20.15 -9.76 -2.48
N ALA A 269 -20.25 -9.06 -3.61
CA ALA A 269 -21.01 -9.50 -4.78
C ALA A 269 -20.43 -10.80 -5.36
N GLY A 270 -19.09 -10.90 -5.47
CA GLY A 270 -18.43 -12.12 -5.93
C GLY A 270 -18.62 -13.29 -4.96
N ALA A 271 -18.58 -13.04 -3.64
CA ALA A 271 -18.91 -14.06 -2.65
C ALA A 271 -20.36 -14.54 -2.77
N ALA A 272 -21.31 -13.62 -2.92
CA ALA A 272 -22.72 -13.93 -3.11
C ALA A 272 -22.98 -14.69 -4.43
N TRP A 273 -22.29 -14.32 -5.52
CA TRP A 273 -22.31 -15.05 -6.79
C TRP A 273 -21.87 -16.50 -6.62
N ARG A 274 -20.73 -16.73 -5.96
CA ARG A 274 -20.22 -18.09 -5.72
C ARG A 274 -21.18 -18.89 -4.86
N ALA A 275 -21.73 -18.30 -3.80
CA ALA A 275 -22.72 -18.96 -2.93
C ALA A 275 -24.01 -19.32 -3.69
N TRP A 276 -24.51 -18.42 -4.53
CA TRP A 276 -25.68 -18.67 -5.37
C TRP A 276 -25.44 -19.77 -6.40
N ALA A 277 -24.24 -19.83 -6.98
CA ALA A 277 -23.87 -20.80 -8.01
C ALA A 277 -23.76 -22.25 -7.48
N VAL A 278 -23.53 -22.44 -6.18
CA VAL A 278 -23.44 -23.78 -5.56
C VAL A 278 -24.68 -24.60 -5.89
N GLY A 279 -24.47 -25.78 -6.46
CA GLY A 279 -25.54 -26.71 -6.85
C GLY A 279 -26.36 -26.30 -8.09
N ARG A 280 -26.07 -25.15 -8.71
CA ARG A 280 -26.73 -24.69 -9.94
C ARG A 280 -25.85 -24.86 -11.18
N VAL A 281 -24.56 -24.63 -11.04
CA VAL A 281 -23.56 -24.80 -12.10
C VAL A 281 -22.30 -25.43 -11.52
N PRO A 282 -21.52 -26.18 -12.32
CA PRO A 282 -20.20 -26.64 -11.93
C PRO A 282 -19.33 -25.50 -11.38
N ASP A 283 -18.63 -25.75 -10.28
CA ASP A 283 -17.88 -24.71 -9.56
C ASP A 283 -16.86 -23.99 -10.43
N TRP A 284 -16.20 -24.72 -11.34
CA TRP A 284 -15.21 -24.13 -12.24
C TRP A 284 -15.85 -23.15 -13.24
N GLN A 285 -17.08 -23.41 -13.71
CA GLN A 285 -17.78 -22.53 -14.65
C GLN A 285 -18.16 -21.20 -13.99
N ALA A 286 -18.73 -21.25 -12.79
CA ALA A 286 -19.04 -20.03 -12.04
C ALA A 286 -17.79 -19.21 -11.72
N ALA A 287 -16.66 -19.88 -11.47
CA ALA A 287 -15.40 -19.21 -11.20
C ALA A 287 -14.80 -18.58 -12.48
N VAL A 288 -14.88 -19.24 -13.64
CA VAL A 288 -14.45 -18.68 -14.93
C VAL A 288 -15.33 -17.49 -15.34
N ALA A 289 -16.65 -17.59 -15.16
CA ALA A 289 -17.58 -16.50 -15.48
C ALA A 289 -17.27 -15.23 -14.66
N GLU A 290 -16.96 -15.40 -13.38
CA GLU A 290 -16.52 -14.32 -12.50
C GLU A 290 -15.20 -13.70 -12.99
N ASP A 291 -14.22 -14.53 -13.37
CA ASP A 291 -12.92 -14.08 -13.88
C ASP A 291 -13.04 -13.26 -15.17
N VAL A 292 -13.89 -13.72 -16.10
CA VAL A 292 -14.19 -13.02 -17.35
C VAL A 292 -14.84 -11.66 -17.07
N ALA A 293 -15.83 -11.60 -16.17
CA ALA A 293 -16.49 -10.36 -15.80
C ALA A 293 -15.49 -9.36 -15.16
N ALA A 294 -14.62 -9.82 -14.27
CA ALA A 294 -13.60 -8.99 -13.62
C ALA A 294 -12.60 -8.42 -14.64
N LEU A 295 -12.10 -9.26 -15.56
CA LEU A 295 -11.18 -8.84 -16.62
C LEU A 295 -11.84 -7.84 -17.58
N ALA A 296 -13.10 -8.05 -17.95
CA ALA A 296 -13.86 -7.15 -18.82
C ALA A 296 -14.04 -5.77 -18.16
N LEU A 297 -14.45 -5.73 -16.88
CA LEU A 297 -14.58 -4.48 -16.12
C LEU A 297 -13.25 -3.73 -16.04
N ALA A 298 -12.15 -4.43 -15.74
CA ALA A 298 -10.81 -3.83 -15.69
C ALA A 298 -10.37 -3.26 -17.05
N ALA A 299 -10.64 -3.99 -18.13
CA ALA A 299 -10.33 -3.55 -19.49
C ALA A 299 -11.11 -2.29 -19.88
N VAL A 300 -12.43 -2.27 -19.68
CA VAL A 300 -13.29 -1.11 -19.96
C VAL A 300 -12.85 0.11 -19.15
N ALA A 301 -12.59 -0.08 -17.86
CA ALA A 301 -12.11 0.99 -16.99
C ALA A 301 -10.78 1.59 -17.48
N CYS A 302 -9.90 0.78 -18.06
CA CYS A 302 -8.55 1.19 -18.41
C CYS A 302 -8.40 1.66 -19.87
N VAL A 303 -9.25 1.24 -20.80
CA VAL A 303 -9.15 1.54 -22.24
C VAL A 303 -9.92 2.81 -22.64
N GLY A 304 -11.05 3.13 -21.98
CA GLY A 304 -11.92 4.27 -22.31
C GLY A 304 -11.34 5.68 -22.05
N GLY A 305 -10.02 5.82 -21.88
CA GLY A 305 -9.33 7.08 -21.65
C GLY A 305 -8.27 7.43 -22.70
N ARG A 306 -8.24 6.72 -23.84
CA ARG A 306 -7.40 7.15 -24.97
C ARG A 306 -7.99 8.45 -25.53
N PRO A 307 -7.23 9.55 -25.63
CA PRO A 307 -7.60 10.63 -26.52
C PRO A 307 -7.73 10.02 -27.91
N GLY A 308 -8.92 10.13 -28.50
CA GLY A 308 -9.18 9.61 -29.83
C GLY A 308 -8.22 10.24 -30.84
N SER A 309 -7.55 9.39 -31.61
CA SER A 309 -7.19 9.68 -33.00
C SER A 309 -8.43 10.24 -33.70
N GLY A 310 -8.27 11.39 -34.34
CA GLY A 310 -9.37 12.21 -34.85
C GLY A 310 -10.32 11.48 -35.81
N THR A 311 -11.54 12.00 -35.85
CA THR A 311 -12.34 12.03 -37.08
C THR A 311 -12.60 13.51 -37.36
N THR A 312 -11.69 14.11 -38.12
CA THR A 312 -12.02 15.25 -38.96
C THR A 312 -12.82 14.70 -40.12
N ALA A 313 -14.10 15.05 -40.19
CA ALA A 313 -14.88 15.08 -41.41
C ALA A 313 -15.22 16.55 -41.68
#